data_AF-A0A2E3EU30-F1
#
_entry.id   AF-A0A2E3EU30-F1
#
_cell.length_a   1.000
_cell.length_b   1.000
_cell.length_c   1.000
_cell.angle_alpha   90.00
_cell.angle_beta   90.00
_cell.angle_gamma   90.00
#
_symmetry.space_group_name_H-M   'P 1'
#
loop_
_entity.id
_entity.type
_entity.pdbx_description
1 polymer ?
#
loop_
_entity_poly.entity_id
_entity_poly.type
_entity_poly.pdbx_seq_one_letter_code
_entity_poly.pdbx_strand_id
1 'polypeptide(L)'
;MLGITGEQAAALKARRRLLAGPDGIEIWPQNLKPWSLFRRVATQWRTAGPAGQPIGLDYTALAFVARVERCRVTPDLLDDIQAMEAAALDVWRARRR
;
A
#
# COMPACT_ATOMS: atom_id res chain seq x y z
N MET A 1 -19.66 21.58 9.16
CA MET A 1 -19.01 20.27 9.35
C MET A 1 -19.16 19.51 8.04
N LEU A 2 -18.15 19.53 7.17
CA LEU A 2 -18.22 18.99 5.80
C LEU A 2 -18.20 17.46 5.84
N GLY A 3 -19.38 16.86 6.03
CA GLY A 3 -19.60 15.43 5.86
C GLY A 3 -19.63 15.10 4.37
N ILE A 4 -18.78 14.17 3.97
CA ILE A 4 -18.73 13.62 2.62
C ILE A 4 -20.11 13.01 2.32
N THR A 5 -20.86 13.55 1.37
CA THR A 5 -22.20 13.05 1.04
C THR A 5 -22.12 11.65 0.42
N GLY A 6 -23.24 10.90 0.42
CA GLY A 6 -23.29 9.53 -0.13
C GLY A 6 -22.81 9.42 -1.58
N GLU A 7 -22.93 10.49 -2.35
CA GLU A 7 -22.47 10.61 -3.74
C GLU A 7 -20.94 10.66 -3.86
N GLN A 8 -20.26 11.38 -2.95
CA GLN A 8 -18.80 11.43 -2.90
C GLN A 8 -18.20 10.09 -2.43
N ALA A 9 -18.90 9.35 -1.56
CA ALA A 9 -18.51 8.00 -1.17
C ALA A 9 -18.68 6.97 -2.31
N ALA A 10 -19.72 7.12 -3.13
CA ALA A 10 -19.94 6.29 -4.32
C ALA A 10 -18.87 6.53 -5.39
N ALA A 11 -18.50 7.79 -5.62
CA ALA A 11 -17.41 8.17 -6.53
C ALA A 11 -16.05 7.58 -6.09
N LEU A 12 -15.78 7.53 -4.78
CA LEU A 12 -14.57 6.92 -4.24
C LEU A 12 -14.55 5.39 -4.40
N LYS A 13 -15.69 4.72 -4.21
CA LYS A 13 -15.87 3.29 -4.50
C LYS A 13 -15.68 2.96 -5.98
N ALA A 14 -16.23 3.78 -6.87
CA ALA A 14 -16.07 3.65 -8.33
C ALA A 14 -14.60 3.82 -8.74
N ARG A 15 -13.90 4.80 -8.16
CA ARG A 15 -12.47 5.06 -8.40
C ARG A 15 -11.58 3.89 -7.94
N ARG A 16 -11.98 3.16 -6.90
CA ARG A 16 -11.28 1.94 -6.44
C ARG A 16 -11.42 0.77 -7.42
N ARG A 17 -12.52 0.71 -8.18
CA ARG A 17 -12.81 -0.32 -9.19
C ARG A 17 -12.00 -0.12 -10.48
N LEU A 18 -11.67 1.13 -10.82
CA LEU A 18 -10.83 1.51 -11.97
C LEU A 18 -9.32 1.22 -11.77
N LEU A 19 -8.89 0.92 -10.55
CA LEU A 19 -7.49 0.58 -10.24
C LEU A 19 -7.16 -0.91 -10.42
N ALA A 20 -8.09 -1.70 -10.98
CA ALA A 20 -7.84 -3.07 -11.43
C ALA A 20 -7.49 -2.99 -12.93
N GLY A 21 -6.23 -3.26 -13.28
CA GLY A 21 -5.78 -3.30 -14.67
C GLY A 21 -6.45 -4.43 -15.47
N PRO A 22 -6.25 -4.45 -16.80
CA PRO A 22 -6.98 -5.32 -17.74
C PRO A 22 -6.82 -6.84 -17.50
N ASP A 23 -5.78 -7.27 -16.77
CA ASP A 23 -5.48 -8.70 -16.55
C ASP A 23 -5.88 -9.23 -15.16
N GLY A 24 -6.60 -8.44 -14.35
CA GLY A 24 -7.24 -8.87 -13.10
C GLY A 24 -6.44 -9.88 -12.27
N ILE A 25 -5.38 -9.43 -11.60
CA ILE A 25 -4.57 -10.32 -10.73
C ILE A 25 -5.44 -10.86 -9.60
N GLU A 26 -5.61 -12.19 -9.57
CA GLU A 26 -6.26 -12.88 -8.45
C GLU A 26 -5.32 -12.89 -7.24
N ILE A 27 -5.87 -12.55 -6.07
CA ILE A 27 -5.15 -12.53 -4.81
C ILE A 27 -5.79 -13.54 -3.89
N TRP A 28 -4.98 -14.48 -3.39
CA TRP A 28 -5.43 -15.48 -2.44
C TRP A 28 -5.99 -14.81 -1.17
N PRO A 29 -7.07 -15.34 -0.56
CA PRO A 29 -7.79 -14.68 0.53
C PRO A 29 -6.91 -14.20 1.69
N GLN A 30 -5.91 -14.99 2.08
CA GLN A 30 -4.96 -14.65 3.14
C GLN A 30 -4.10 -13.43 2.80
N ASN A 31 -3.79 -13.22 1.52
CA ASN A 31 -2.94 -12.13 1.06
C ASN A 31 -3.72 -10.83 0.83
N LEU A 32 -5.06 -10.88 0.85
CA LEU A 32 -5.89 -9.73 0.53
C LEU A 32 -5.71 -8.59 1.55
N LYS A 33 -5.60 -8.94 2.84
CA LYS A 33 -5.40 -7.96 3.92
C LYS A 33 -4.03 -7.26 3.84
N PRO A 34 -2.89 -7.98 3.84
CA PRO A 34 -1.57 -7.34 3.71
C PRO A 34 -1.46 -6.56 2.41
N TRP A 35 -1.90 -7.13 1.28
CA TRP A 35 -1.84 -6.44 -0.01
C TRP A 35 -2.66 -5.16 -0.03
N SER A 36 -3.87 -5.18 0.56
CA SER A 36 -4.71 -3.98 0.63
C SER A 36 -4.06 -2.87 1.45
N LEU A 37 -3.42 -3.22 2.58
CA LEU A 37 -2.72 -2.24 3.42
C LEU A 37 -1.45 -1.73 2.71
N PHE A 38 -0.64 -2.63 2.14
CA PHE A 38 0.55 -2.29 1.35
C PHE A 38 0.21 -1.30 0.24
N ARG A 39 -0.85 -1.56 -0.54
CA ARG A 39 -1.29 -0.67 -1.63
C ARG A 39 -1.67 0.73 -1.16
N ARG A 40 -2.18 0.87 0.07
CA ARG A 40 -2.52 2.18 0.64
C ARG A 40 -1.29 2.98 1.03
N VAL A 41 -0.18 2.31 1.34
CA VAL A 41 1.09 2.94 1.75
C VAL A 41 2.16 2.92 0.66
N ALA A 42 1.87 2.35 -0.51
CA ALA A 42 2.84 2.09 -1.58
C ALA A 42 3.53 3.34 -2.17
N THR A 43 3.07 4.55 -1.83
CA THR A 43 3.70 5.82 -2.22
C THR A 43 4.58 6.41 -1.11
N GLN A 44 4.55 5.85 0.09
CA GLN A 44 5.22 6.37 1.29
C GLN A 44 6.54 5.63 1.50
N TRP A 45 7.57 6.09 0.80
CA TRP A 45 8.90 5.52 0.88
C TRP A 45 9.87 6.49 1.53
N ARG A 46 10.71 5.97 2.41
CA ARG A 46 11.93 6.64 2.82
C ARG A 46 12.95 6.51 1.71
N THR A 47 13.58 7.64 1.39
CA THR A 47 14.59 7.73 0.35
C THR A 47 15.93 8.17 0.92
N ALA A 48 17.04 7.71 0.34
CA ALA A 48 18.39 8.09 0.71
C ALA A 48 19.29 8.34 -0.50
N GLY A 49 20.37 9.09 -0.25
CA GLY A 49 21.38 9.43 -1.24
C GLY A 49 20.94 10.49 -2.26
N PRO A 50 21.89 11.00 -3.07
CA PRO A 50 21.64 12.10 -4.00
C PRO A 50 20.58 11.81 -5.07
N ALA A 51 20.42 10.54 -5.44
CA ALA A 51 19.45 10.10 -6.45
C ALA A 51 18.05 9.79 -5.88
N GLY A 52 17.82 10.04 -4.59
CA GLY A 52 16.51 9.79 -3.95
C GLY A 52 16.11 8.31 -3.95
N GLN A 53 17.08 7.40 -3.76
CA GLN A 53 16.82 5.97 -3.83
C GLN A 53 15.88 5.53 -2.69
N PRO A 54 14.79 4.81 -2.98
CA PRO A 54 13.99 4.21 -1.93
C PRO A 54 14.79 3.16 -1.16
N ILE A 55 14.73 3.23 0.16
CA ILE A 55 15.43 2.32 1.09
C ILE A 55 14.49 1.52 1.98
N GLY A 56 13.23 1.94 2.08
CA GLY A 56 12.19 1.22 2.82
C GLY A 56 10.89 2.02 2.93
N LEU A 57 9.82 1.37 3.33
CA LEU A 57 8.54 2.00 3.66
C LEU A 57 8.70 2.88 4.90
N ASP A 58 7.94 3.96 4.94
CA ASP A 58 7.80 4.72 6.18
C ASP A 58 6.80 4.05 7.11
N TYR A 59 7.30 3.32 8.12
CA TYR A 59 6.44 2.66 9.09
C TYR A 59 5.60 3.61 9.96
N THR A 60 5.99 4.89 10.07
CA THR A 60 5.14 5.90 10.72
C THR A 60 3.89 6.16 9.86
N ALA A 61 4.06 6.29 8.55
CA ALA A 61 2.95 6.41 7.60
C ALA A 61 2.11 5.13 7.57
N LEU A 62 2.74 3.94 7.63
CA LEU A 62 2.03 2.67 7.77
C LEU A 62 1.14 2.64 9.01
N ALA A 63 1.67 3.03 10.17
CA ALA A 63 0.90 3.08 11.42
C ALA A 63 -0.29 4.06 11.32
N PHE A 64 -0.09 5.22 10.70
CA PHE A 64 -1.16 6.18 10.45
C PHE A 64 -2.25 5.60 9.53
N VAL A 65 -1.87 5.04 8.38
CA VAL A 65 -2.82 4.46 7.42
C VAL A 65 -3.56 3.27 8.04
N ALA A 66 -2.87 2.40 8.77
CA ALA A 66 -3.50 1.28 9.48
C ALA A 66 -4.55 1.77 10.48
N ARG A 67 -4.27 2.86 11.22
CA ARG A 67 -5.24 3.50 12.11
C ARG A 67 -6.46 4.04 11.35
N VAL A 68 -6.25 4.74 10.22
CA VAL A 68 -7.33 5.27 9.38
C VAL A 68 -8.23 4.15 8.84
N GLU A 69 -7.63 3.05 8.39
CA GLU A 69 -8.36 1.88 7.89
C GLU A 69 -8.92 0.98 9.02
N ARG A 70 -8.73 1.37 10.29
CA ARG A 70 -9.10 0.57 11.48
C ARG A 70 -8.52 -0.85 11.44
N CYS A 71 -7.35 -0.99 10.84
CA CYS A 71 -6.62 -2.24 10.70
C CYS A 71 -5.61 -2.37 11.84
N ARG A 72 -5.79 -3.37 12.71
CA ARG A 72 -4.76 -3.73 13.68
C ARG A 72 -3.57 -4.36 12.97
N VAL A 73 -2.39 -3.77 13.16
CA VAL A 73 -1.11 -4.34 12.74
C VAL A 73 -0.67 -5.37 13.77
N THR A 74 -0.68 -6.64 13.37
CA THR A 74 -0.12 -7.77 14.12
C THR A 74 1.32 -8.02 13.63
N PRO A 75 2.15 -8.76 14.39
CA PRO A 75 3.46 -9.20 13.92
C PRO A 75 3.39 -9.87 12.53
N ASP A 76 2.53 -10.87 12.36
CA ASP A 76 2.38 -11.56 11.08
C ASP A 76 1.98 -10.62 9.92
N LEU A 77 1.10 -9.64 10.19
CA LEU A 77 0.72 -8.66 9.17
C LEU A 77 1.89 -7.73 8.83
N LEU A 78 2.72 -7.39 9.81
CA LEU A 78 3.92 -6.60 9.56
C LEU A 78 4.93 -7.41 8.73
N ASP A 79 5.12 -8.69 9.04
CA ASP A 79 6.01 -9.59 8.30
C ASP A 79 5.56 -9.70 6.82
N ASP A 80 4.26 -9.86 6.58
CA ASP A 80 3.70 -9.87 5.21
C ASP A 80 3.97 -8.55 4.47
N ILE A 81 3.85 -7.41 5.15
CA ILE A 81 4.15 -6.09 4.56
C ILE A 81 5.64 -5.96 4.25
N GLN A 82 6.52 -6.45 5.13
CA GLN A 82 7.97 -6.43 4.93
C GLN A 82 8.39 -7.33 3.77
N ALA A 83 7.72 -8.46 3.57
CA ALA A 83 7.94 -9.32 2.40
C ALA A 83 7.61 -8.57 1.09
N MET A 84 6.49 -7.84 1.04
CA MET A 84 6.12 -7.02 -0.12
C MET A 84 7.06 -5.84 -0.34
N GLU A 85 7.53 -5.21 0.73
CA GLU A 85 8.55 -4.15 0.70
C GLU A 85 9.86 -4.64 0.09
N ALA A 86 10.37 -5.79 0.56
CA ALA A 86 11.60 -6.40 0.04
C ALA A 86 11.48 -6.68 -1.47
N ALA A 87 10.37 -7.29 -1.90
CA ALA A 87 10.11 -7.56 -3.31
C ALA A 87 10.07 -6.28 -4.16
N ALA A 88 9.43 -5.21 -3.66
CA ALA A 88 9.38 -3.93 -4.36
C ALA A 88 10.77 -3.27 -4.48
N LEU A 89 11.58 -3.32 -3.41
CA LEU A 89 12.95 -2.83 -3.42
C LEU A 89 13.81 -3.58 -4.45
N ASP A 90 13.66 -4.91 -4.57
CA ASP A 90 14.39 -5.72 -5.54
C ASP A 90 14.01 -5.38 -6.98
N VAL A 91 12.73 -5.16 -7.27
CA VAL A 91 12.28 -4.69 -8.59
C VAL A 91 12.90 -3.33 -8.94
N TRP A 92 12.94 -2.39 -7.99
CA TRP A 92 13.55 -1.08 -8.22
C TRP A 92 15.08 -1.11 -8.35
N ARG A 93 15.75 -2.04 -7.69
CA ARG A 93 17.19 -2.29 -7.87
C ARG A 93 17.46 -2.88 -9.26
N ALA A 94 16.61 -3.81 -9.71
CA ALA A 94 16.74 -4.44 -11.02
C ALA A 94 16.53 -3.46 -12.17
N ARG A 95 15.54 -2.54 -12.08
CA ARG A 95 15.25 -1.52 -13.10
C ARG A 95 16.33 -0.44 -13.28
N ARG A 96 17.35 -0.42 -12.41
CA ARG A 96 18.47 0.52 -12.47
C ARG A 96 19.74 -0.07 -13.06
N ARG A 97 19.73 -1.37 -13.41
CA ARG A 97 20.78 -2.02 -14.20
C ARG A 97 20.46 -1.91 -15.67
#